data_AF-A0A965TRU2-F1
#
_entry.id   AF-A0A965TRU2-F1
#
_cell.length_a   1.000
_cell.length_b   1.000
_cell.length_c   1.000
_cell.angle_alpha   90.00
_cell.angle_beta   90.00
_cell.angle_gamma   90.00
#
_symmetry.space_group_name_H-M   'P 1'
#
loop_
_entity.id
_entity.type
_entity.pdbx_description
1 polymer ?
#
loop_
_entity_poly.entity_id
_entity_poly.type
_entity_poly.pdbx_seq_one_letter_code
_entity_poly.pdbx_strand_id
1 'polypeptide(L)'
;MVEEIQGKIVSYLSGVKDNGIVLPKKPSKSKYSDIPDNIGEINGYVLANYLAHWTAITNWAGYNLASLKAKEDYLKRYISLIKKERYLEITDSMTIKDKDARVETNPEVMSLEEEFNDLRLQCEMMSSIYNANVRTLSLFSREISRRSVSFREDYSDPKDNLYEIKKEDEDTDY
;
A
#
# COMPACT_ATOMS: atom_id res chain seq x y z
N MET A 1 6.84 -15.07 -16.02
CA MET A 1 7.17 -13.65 -15.72
C MET A 1 6.41 -13.12 -14.50
N VAL A 2 5.07 -13.27 -14.42
CA VAL A 2 4.27 -12.84 -13.25
C VAL A 2 4.50 -13.74 -12.03
N GLU A 3 4.56 -15.07 -12.22
CA GLU A 3 4.87 -16.05 -11.16
C GLU A 3 6.28 -15.86 -10.59
N GLU A 4 7.25 -15.47 -11.43
CA GLU A 4 8.61 -15.17 -11.00
C GLU A 4 8.68 -13.94 -10.09
N ILE A 5 7.84 -12.94 -10.35
CA ILE A 5 7.73 -11.74 -9.52
C ILE A 5 7.00 -12.07 -8.20
N GLN A 6 5.96 -12.90 -8.25
CA GLN A 6 5.22 -13.33 -7.05
C GLN A 6 6.06 -14.21 -6.13
N GLY A 7 6.76 -15.21 -6.68
CA GLY A 7 7.68 -16.07 -5.92
C GLY A 7 8.81 -15.27 -5.30
N LYS A 8 9.38 -14.30 -6.03
CA LYS A 8 10.40 -13.38 -5.50
C LYS A 8 9.84 -12.48 -4.41
N ILE A 9 8.63 -11.93 -4.54
CA ILE A 9 8.01 -11.06 -3.52
C ILE A 9 7.67 -11.84 -2.26
N VAL A 10 7.07 -13.03 -2.35
CA VAL A 10 6.77 -13.87 -1.18
C VAL A 10 8.08 -14.31 -0.50
N SER A 11 9.10 -14.71 -1.27
CA SER A 11 10.43 -15.05 -0.76
C SER A 11 11.13 -13.86 -0.10
N TYR A 12 11.02 -12.65 -0.66
CA TYR A 12 11.58 -11.42 -0.09
C TYR A 12 10.88 -11.06 1.22
N LEU A 13 9.55 -11.16 1.26
CA LEU A 13 8.75 -10.87 2.45
C LEU A 13 9.02 -11.87 3.59
N SER A 14 9.36 -13.12 3.28
CA SER A 14 9.83 -14.09 4.28
C SER A 14 11.24 -13.76 4.79
N GLY A 15 12.20 -13.45 3.92
CA GLY A 15 13.56 -13.11 4.33
C GLY A 15 13.67 -11.78 5.09
N VAL A 16 12.71 -10.88 4.92
CA VAL A 16 12.64 -9.61 5.66
C VAL A 16 12.21 -9.81 7.11
N LYS A 17 11.37 -10.82 7.37
CA LYS A 17 10.99 -11.19 8.74
C LYS A 17 12.20 -11.70 9.54
N ASP A 18 13.15 -12.33 8.86
CA ASP A 18 14.41 -12.82 9.44
C ASP A 18 15.40 -11.69 9.75
N ASN A 19 15.21 -10.49 9.17
CA ASN A 19 16.02 -9.29 9.42
C ASN A 19 15.37 -8.30 10.41
N GLY A 20 14.36 -8.74 11.18
CA GLY A 20 13.79 -7.93 12.28
C GLY A 20 12.82 -6.82 11.84
N ILE A 21 12.55 -6.67 10.54
CA ILE A 21 11.63 -5.64 10.05
C ILE A 21 10.17 -6.07 10.30
N VAL A 22 9.50 -5.35 11.20
CA VAL A 22 8.10 -5.64 11.58
C VAL A 22 7.15 -5.02 10.54
N LEU A 23 6.68 -5.84 9.60
CA LEU A 23 5.63 -5.43 8.69
C LEU A 23 4.26 -5.38 9.41
N PRO A 24 3.37 -4.43 9.04
CA PRO A 24 2.01 -4.38 9.57
C PRO A 24 1.26 -5.69 9.31
N LYS A 25 0.33 -6.04 10.21
CA LYS A 25 -0.45 -7.28 10.07
C LYS A 25 -1.36 -7.19 8.84
N LYS A 26 -1.13 -8.08 7.88
CA LYS A 26 -1.98 -8.26 6.70
C LYS A 26 -3.40 -8.70 7.11
N PRO A 27 -4.44 -8.39 6.30
CA PRO A 27 -5.75 -8.99 6.47
C PRO A 27 -5.66 -10.54 6.45
N SER A 28 -6.57 -11.20 7.17
CA SER A 28 -6.61 -12.66 7.31
C SER A 28 -6.67 -13.38 5.95
N LYS A 29 -6.05 -14.57 5.87
CA LYS A 29 -6.09 -15.41 4.66
C LYS A 29 -7.54 -15.62 4.21
N SER A 30 -7.78 -15.39 2.92
CA SER A 30 -9.06 -15.50 2.24
C SER A 30 -8.94 -16.54 1.13
N LYS A 31 -10.04 -17.15 0.71
CA LYS A 31 -10.07 -18.00 -0.49
C LYS A 31 -9.70 -17.26 -1.79
N TYR A 32 -9.63 -15.93 -1.75
CA TYR A 32 -9.27 -15.06 -2.87
C TYR A 32 -7.82 -14.52 -2.77
N SER A 33 -7.01 -15.04 -1.83
CA SER A 33 -5.65 -14.57 -1.60
C SER A 33 -4.66 -14.97 -2.71
N ASP A 34 -4.96 -16.02 -3.46
CA ASP A 34 -4.14 -16.45 -4.60
C ASP A 34 -4.72 -15.87 -5.90
N ILE A 35 -3.86 -15.28 -6.74
CA ILE A 35 -4.29 -14.81 -8.06
C ILE A 35 -4.50 -16.05 -8.93
N PRO A 36 -5.68 -16.21 -9.52
CA PRO A 36 -5.99 -17.36 -10.35
C PRO A 36 -5.25 -17.31 -11.70
N ASP A 37 -4.77 -18.46 -12.16
CA ASP A 37 -3.91 -18.59 -13.36
C ASP A 37 -4.61 -18.14 -14.64
N ASN A 38 -5.93 -18.38 -14.75
CA ASN A 38 -6.73 -17.95 -15.88
C ASN A 38 -7.93 -17.11 -15.43
N ILE A 39 -7.70 -15.80 -15.30
CA ILE A 39 -8.74 -14.82 -14.94
C ILE A 39 -9.92 -14.84 -15.93
N GLY A 40 -9.66 -15.19 -17.19
CA GLY A 40 -10.67 -15.23 -18.26
C GLY A 40 -11.76 -16.29 -18.07
N GLU A 41 -11.46 -17.39 -17.37
CA GLU A 41 -12.38 -18.53 -17.17
C GLU A 41 -13.23 -18.42 -15.90
N ILE A 42 -12.94 -17.44 -15.04
CA ILE A 42 -13.60 -17.27 -13.76
C ILE A 42 -14.99 -16.69 -13.97
N ASN A 43 -16.01 -17.16 -13.27
CA ASN A 43 -17.34 -16.53 -13.30
C ASN A 43 -17.27 -15.05 -12.85
N GLY A 44 -18.04 -14.15 -13.49
CA GLY A 44 -18.10 -12.73 -13.14
C GLY A 44 -18.37 -12.42 -11.67
N TYR A 45 -19.22 -13.19 -11.00
CA TYR A 45 -19.45 -13.06 -9.55
C TYR A 45 -18.19 -13.36 -8.72
N VAL A 46 -17.44 -14.40 -9.10
CA VAL A 46 -16.19 -14.77 -8.43
C VAL A 46 -15.10 -13.73 -8.72
N LEU A 47 -15.05 -13.21 -9.95
CA LEU A 47 -14.15 -12.13 -10.35
C LEU A 47 -14.41 -10.81 -9.57
N ALA A 48 -15.68 -10.46 -9.32
CA ALA A 48 -16.04 -9.31 -8.49
C ALA A 48 -15.58 -9.48 -7.04
N ASN A 49 -15.65 -10.69 -6.48
CA ASN A 49 -15.12 -10.98 -5.16
C ASN A 49 -13.59 -10.88 -5.10
N TYR A 50 -12.89 -11.34 -6.14
CA TYR A 50 -11.44 -11.09 -6.29
C TYR A 50 -11.13 -9.60 -6.30
N LEU A 51 -11.85 -8.81 -7.12
CA LEU A 51 -11.65 -7.36 -7.17
C LEU A 51 -11.85 -6.71 -5.80
N ALA A 52 -12.94 -7.04 -5.09
CA ALA A 52 -13.22 -6.49 -3.77
C ALA A 52 -12.13 -6.86 -2.75
N HIS A 53 -11.70 -8.12 -2.72
CA HIS A 53 -10.66 -8.59 -1.82
C HIS A 53 -9.31 -7.89 -2.06
N TRP A 54 -8.87 -7.84 -3.32
CA TRP A 54 -7.61 -7.20 -3.68
C TRP A 54 -7.66 -5.67 -3.55
N THR A 55 -8.85 -5.07 -3.64
CA THR A 55 -9.05 -3.64 -3.35
C THR A 55 -8.81 -3.38 -1.87
N ALA A 56 -9.36 -4.23 -0.99
CA ALA A 56 -9.12 -4.11 0.45
C ALA A 56 -7.63 -4.27 0.81
N ILE A 57 -6.94 -5.25 0.22
CA ILE A 57 -5.48 -5.42 0.41
C ILE A 57 -4.71 -4.20 -0.09
N THR A 58 -5.08 -3.65 -1.25
CA THR A 58 -4.43 -2.47 -1.83
C THR A 58 -4.62 -1.24 -0.95
N ASN A 59 -5.83 -1.01 -0.45
CA ASN A 59 -6.14 0.10 0.45
C ASN A 59 -5.37 -0.03 1.77
N TRP A 60 -5.29 -1.26 2.33
CA TRP A 60 -4.47 -1.53 3.50
C TRP A 60 -2.99 -1.22 3.25
N ALA A 61 -2.42 -1.67 2.12
CA ALA A 61 -1.04 -1.39 1.78
C ALA A 61 -0.79 0.12 1.59
N GLY A 62 -1.72 0.81 0.92
CA GLY A 62 -1.66 2.25 0.70
C GLY A 62 -1.71 3.06 1.99
N TYR A 63 -2.60 2.69 2.93
CA TYR A 63 -2.68 3.32 4.26
C TYR A 63 -1.37 3.14 5.04
N ASN A 64 -0.82 1.91 5.07
CA ASN A 64 0.43 1.65 5.78
C ASN A 64 1.61 2.38 5.13
N LEU A 65 1.67 2.43 3.79
CA LEU A 65 2.69 3.19 3.07
C LEU A 65 2.62 4.68 3.41
N ALA A 66 1.42 5.26 3.43
CA ALA A 66 1.23 6.67 3.79
C ALA A 66 1.66 6.94 5.24
N SER A 67 1.33 6.04 6.17
CA SER A 67 1.75 6.14 7.57
C SER A 67 3.28 6.06 7.73
N LEU A 68 3.93 5.11 7.05
CA LEU A 68 5.39 4.98 7.08
C LEU A 68 6.08 6.20 6.48
N LYS A 69 5.61 6.72 5.35
CA LYS A 69 6.14 7.95 4.75
C LYS A 69 6.01 9.17 5.66
N ALA A 70 4.88 9.30 6.36
CA ALA A 70 4.70 10.39 7.33
C ALA A 70 5.72 10.30 8.49
N LYS A 71 6.01 9.09 8.96
CA LYS A 71 7.06 8.86 9.97
C LYS A 71 8.46 9.14 9.40
N GLU A 72 8.74 8.70 8.17
CA GLU A 72 10.02 8.95 7.48
C GLU A 72 10.28 10.45 7.36
N ASP A 73 9.29 11.21 6.91
CA ASP A 73 9.36 12.66 6.79
C ASP A 73 9.55 13.35 8.15
N TYR A 74 8.85 12.89 9.18
CA TYR A 74 9.01 13.38 10.55
C TYR A 74 10.44 13.15 11.06
N LEU A 75 10.93 11.92 10.96
CA LEU A 75 12.25 11.53 11.47
C LEU A 75 13.36 12.26 10.71
N LYS A 76 13.24 12.42 9.39
CA LYS A 76 14.16 13.22 8.58
C LYS A 76 14.27 14.68 9.07
N ARG A 77 13.12 15.30 9.40
CA ARG A 77 13.10 16.67 9.94
C ARG A 77 13.68 16.72 11.35
N TYR A 78 13.39 15.71 12.17
CA TYR A 78 13.91 15.61 13.52
C TYR A 78 15.44 15.45 13.54
N ILE A 79 16.01 14.56 12.73
CA ILE A 79 17.47 14.44 12.54
C ILE A 79 18.07 15.77 12.11
N SER A 80 17.43 16.47 11.16
CA SER A 80 17.93 17.78 10.71
C SER A 80 17.93 18.82 11.84
N LEU A 81 16.94 18.80 12.73
CA LEU A 81 16.89 19.67 13.89
C LEU A 81 18.02 19.33 14.88
N ILE A 82 18.17 18.06 15.26
CA ILE A 82 19.22 17.61 16.18
C ILE A 82 20.61 17.92 15.63
N LYS A 83 20.86 17.68 14.33
CA LYS A 83 22.13 18.05 13.69
C LYS A 83 22.42 19.54 13.83
N LYS A 84 21.42 20.41 13.67
CA LYS A 84 21.58 21.87 13.84
C LYS A 84 21.85 22.25 15.29
N GLU A 85 21.14 21.64 16.25
CA GLU A 85 21.37 21.86 17.68
C GLU A 85 22.80 21.48 18.07
N ARG A 86 23.24 20.28 17.67
CA ARG A 86 24.62 19.82 17.90
C ARG A 86 25.66 20.70 17.22
N TYR A 87 25.37 21.21 16.03
CA TYR A 87 26.28 22.12 15.34
C TYR A 87 26.47 23.45 16.11
N LEU A 88 25.40 23.97 16.72
CA LEU A 88 25.43 25.21 17.52
C LEU A 88 26.16 25.03 18.87
N GLU A 89 26.18 23.83 19.43
CA GLU A 89 26.91 23.51 20.66
C GLU A 89 28.44 23.48 20.44
N ILE A 90 28.92 23.42 19.20
CA ILE A 90 30.36 23.34 18.89
C ILE A 90 30.99 24.74 18.81
N THR A 91 31.90 25.03 19.73
CA THR A 91 32.64 26.30 19.86
C THR A 91 33.45 26.69 18.61
N ASP A 92 33.72 27.99 18.47
CA ASP A 92 34.22 28.65 17.25
C ASP A 92 35.67 28.34 16.84
N SER A 93 36.41 27.53 17.60
CA SER A 93 37.79 27.17 17.25
C SER A 93 37.93 26.04 16.23
N MET A 94 36.82 25.43 15.78
CA MET A 94 36.82 24.30 14.84
C MET A 94 36.45 24.73 13.42
N THR A 95 37.07 24.11 12.40
CA THR A 95 36.68 24.34 11.00
C THR A 95 35.29 23.76 10.72
N ILE A 96 34.60 24.26 9.69
CA ILE A 96 33.27 23.76 9.28
C ILE A 96 33.29 22.23 9.09
N LYS A 97 34.33 21.70 8.43
CA LYS A 97 34.48 20.25 8.21
C LYS A 97 34.60 19.46 9.52
N ASP A 98 35.33 19.98 10.48
CA ASP A 98 35.50 19.30 11.78
C ASP A 98 34.21 19.37 12.61
N LYS A 99 33.45 20.47 12.47
CA LYS A 99 32.12 20.60 13.08
C LYS A 99 31.15 19.58 12.49
N ASP A 100 31.08 19.48 11.15
CA ASP A 100 30.23 18.52 10.46
C ASP A 100 30.55 17.07 10.86
N ALA A 101 31.84 16.69 10.83
CA ALA A 101 32.27 15.35 11.22
C ALA A 101 31.90 15.03 12.68
N ARG A 102 31.96 16.02 13.58
CA ARG A 102 31.60 15.85 14.99
C ARG A 102 30.10 15.72 15.22
N VAL A 103 29.29 16.39 14.41
CA VAL A 103 27.84 16.24 14.41
C VAL A 103 27.44 14.86 13.87
N GLU A 104 28.07 14.40 12.78
CA GLU A 104 27.79 13.11 12.15
C GLU A 104 28.22 11.92 13.01
N THR A 105 29.30 12.07 13.79
CA THR A 105 29.78 11.04 14.73
C THR A 105 29.09 11.10 16.09
N ASN A 106 28.10 11.99 16.26
CA ASN A 106 27.32 12.04 17.50
C ASN A 106 26.47 10.75 17.63
N PRO A 107 26.56 10.01 18.75
CA PRO A 107 25.85 8.73 18.90
C PRO A 107 24.34 8.81 18.74
N GLU A 108 23.72 9.92 19.16
CA GLU A 108 22.28 10.16 19.01
C GLU A 108 21.90 10.34 17.53
N VAL A 109 22.69 11.14 16.80
CA VAL A 109 22.48 11.36 15.36
C VAL A 109 22.65 10.06 14.59
N MET A 110 23.70 9.30 14.88
CA MET A 110 23.95 8.00 14.26
C MET A 110 22.80 7.01 14.51
N SER A 111 22.31 6.92 15.74
CA SER A 111 21.18 6.05 16.08
C SER A 111 19.90 6.45 15.35
N LEU A 112 19.62 7.75 15.25
CA LEU A 112 18.45 8.24 14.52
C LEU A 112 18.58 8.01 13.01
N GLU A 113 19.78 8.13 12.44
CA GLU A 113 20.05 7.83 11.04
C GLU A 113 19.88 6.35 10.71
N GLU A 114 20.26 5.46 11.63
CA GLU A 114 20.00 4.02 11.50
C GLU A 114 18.49 3.73 11.50
N GLU A 115 17.74 4.27 12.46
CA GLU A 115 16.28 4.17 12.49
C GLU A 115 15.63 4.73 11.22
N PHE A 116 16.16 5.84 10.70
CA PHE A 116 15.69 6.44 9.45
C PHE A 116 15.94 5.52 8.24
N ASN A 117 17.09 4.87 8.17
CA ASN A 117 17.40 3.93 7.09
C ASN A 117 16.50 2.69 7.14
N ASP A 118 16.23 2.16 8.33
CA ASP A 118 15.30 1.05 8.54
C ASP A 118 13.87 1.43 8.11
N LEU A 119 13.43 2.62 8.48
CA LEU A 119 12.11 3.12 8.13
C LEU A 119 11.98 3.37 6.62
N ARG A 120 13.02 3.89 5.99
CA ARG A 120 13.07 4.07 4.53
C ARG A 120 12.99 2.72 3.81
N LEU A 121 13.70 1.70 4.30
CA LEU A 121 13.60 0.35 3.75
C LEU A 121 12.17 -0.21 3.87
N GLN A 122 11.51 0.00 5.02
CA GLN A 122 10.09 -0.34 5.19
C GLN A 122 9.18 0.37 4.19
N CYS A 123 9.41 1.65 3.92
CA CYS A 123 8.70 2.42 2.90
C CYS A 123 8.89 1.82 1.49
N GLU A 124 10.11 1.51 1.10
CA GLU A 124 10.44 0.92 -0.20
C GLU A 124 9.77 -0.45 -0.40
N MET A 125 9.78 -1.27 0.65
CA MET A 125 9.09 -2.55 0.67
C MET A 125 7.57 -2.41 0.56
N MET A 126 6.96 -1.54 1.37
CA MET A 126 5.51 -1.34 1.34
C MET A 126 5.05 -0.73 0.00
N SER A 127 5.87 0.16 -0.58
CA SER A 127 5.67 0.70 -1.94
C SER A 127 5.64 -0.42 -2.99
N SER A 128 6.57 -1.37 -2.89
CA SER A 128 6.63 -2.52 -3.80
C SER A 128 5.38 -3.40 -3.69
N ILE A 129 4.92 -3.68 -2.46
CA ILE A 129 3.67 -4.42 -2.21
C ILE A 129 2.48 -3.67 -2.81
N TYR A 130 2.34 -2.38 -2.50
CA TYR A 130 1.26 -1.54 -3.01
C TYR A 130 1.20 -1.55 -4.53
N ASN A 131 2.33 -1.31 -5.20
CA ASN A 131 2.42 -1.27 -6.66
C ASN A 131 2.12 -2.63 -7.30
N ALA A 132 2.54 -3.73 -6.68
CA ALA A 132 2.19 -5.09 -7.14
C ALA A 132 0.68 -5.33 -7.07
N ASN A 133 0.03 -4.88 -5.99
CA ASN A 133 -1.42 -5.01 -5.82
C ASN A 133 -2.20 -4.12 -6.80
N VAL A 134 -1.74 -2.89 -7.08
CA VAL A 134 -2.32 -2.02 -8.10
C VAL A 134 -2.29 -2.67 -9.49
N ARG A 135 -1.19 -3.35 -9.84
CA ARG A 135 -1.09 -4.10 -11.11
C ARG A 135 -2.11 -5.24 -11.16
N THR A 136 -2.24 -5.98 -10.05
CA THR A 136 -3.21 -7.07 -9.91
C THR A 136 -4.65 -6.57 -10.07
N LEU A 137 -5.00 -5.47 -9.40
CA LEU A 137 -6.30 -4.81 -9.57
C LEU A 137 -6.55 -4.39 -11.01
N SER A 138 -5.53 -3.86 -11.68
CA SER A 138 -5.65 -3.46 -13.09
C SER A 138 -5.98 -4.64 -13.99
N LEU A 139 -5.49 -5.85 -13.70
CA LEU A 139 -5.84 -7.07 -14.44
C LEU A 139 -7.31 -7.44 -14.25
N PHE A 140 -7.79 -7.47 -13.00
CA PHE A 140 -9.20 -7.76 -12.70
C PHE A 140 -10.14 -6.71 -13.32
N SER A 141 -9.83 -5.43 -13.17
CA SER A 141 -10.62 -4.34 -13.76
C SER A 141 -10.70 -4.45 -15.28
N ARG A 142 -9.57 -4.74 -15.96
CA ARG A 142 -9.57 -4.94 -17.42
C ARG A 142 -10.46 -6.09 -17.85
N GLU A 143 -10.41 -7.21 -17.13
CA GLU A 143 -11.22 -8.37 -17.46
C GLU A 143 -12.71 -8.12 -17.22
N ILE A 144 -13.08 -7.42 -16.14
CA ILE A 144 -14.45 -6.97 -15.90
C ILE A 144 -14.89 -6.06 -17.05
N SER A 145 -14.11 -5.04 -17.40
CA SER A 145 -14.43 -4.13 -18.51
C SER A 145 -14.57 -4.87 -19.84
N ARG A 146 -13.69 -5.83 -20.15
CA ARG A 146 -13.78 -6.65 -21.35
C ARG A 146 -15.12 -7.37 -21.42
N ARG A 147 -15.57 -7.96 -20.31
CA ARG A 147 -16.87 -8.66 -20.24
C ARG A 147 -18.04 -7.71 -20.34
N SER A 148 -17.96 -6.53 -19.72
CA SER A 148 -19.00 -5.50 -19.84
C SER A 148 -19.16 -4.97 -21.27
N VAL A 149 -18.07 -4.93 -22.04
CA VAL A 149 -18.11 -4.56 -23.48
C VAL A 149 -18.59 -5.74 -24.33
N SER A 150 -18.26 -6.98 -23.97
CA SER A 150 -18.69 -8.20 -24.66
C SER A 150 -20.17 -8.54 -24.43
N PHE A 151 -20.77 -8.06 -23.34
CA PHE A 151 -22.20 -8.18 -23.03
C PHE A 151 -23.08 -7.12 -23.71
N ARG A 152 -22.55 -6.34 -24.66
CA ARG A 152 -23.36 -5.56 -25.60
C ARG A 152 -23.85 -6.45 -26.74
N GLU A 153 -24.57 -7.52 -26.42
CA GLU A 153 -25.48 -8.15 -27.36
C GLU A 153 -26.89 -7.65 -27.02
N ASP A 154 -27.46 -6.87 -27.94
CA ASP A 154 -28.89 -6.66 -28.17
C ASP A 154 -29.79 -6.38 -26.96
N TYR A 155 -29.69 -5.17 -26.39
CA TYR A 155 -30.89 -4.54 -25.83
C TYR A 155 -31.68 -3.88 -26.96
N SER A 156 -32.21 -4.71 -27.85
CA SER A 156 -33.28 -4.34 -28.78
C SER A 156 -34.65 -4.57 -28.14
N ASP A 157 -34.88 -4.05 -26.92
CA ASP A 157 -36.20 -3.53 -26.52
C ASP A 157 -36.08 -2.74 -25.18
N PRO A 158 -36.31 -1.41 -25.16
CA PRO A 158 -36.49 -0.68 -23.92
C PRO A 158 -37.95 -0.82 -23.48
N LYS A 159 -38.37 -2.03 -23.12
CA LYS A 159 -39.67 -2.26 -22.50
C LYS A 159 -39.52 -3.13 -21.28
N ASP A 160 -40.00 -2.57 -20.17
CA ASP A 160 -40.38 -3.27 -18.96
C ASP A 160 -39.24 -3.87 -18.14
N ASN A 161 -38.65 -3.02 -17.29
CA ASN A 161 -38.63 -3.25 -15.83
C ASN A 161 -37.85 -2.11 -15.14
N LEU A 162 -38.42 -0.89 -15.17
CA LEU A 162 -38.18 0.03 -14.06
C LEU A 162 -38.91 -0.54 -12.86
N TYR A 163 -38.15 -0.97 -11.84
CA TYR A 163 -38.70 -1.24 -10.52
C TYR A 163 -39.38 0.04 -10.02
N GLU A 164 -40.71 0.06 -10.04
CA GLU A 164 -41.51 1.06 -9.33
C GLU A 164 -41.21 0.90 -7.83
N ILE A 165 -40.42 1.83 -7.30
CA ILE A 165 -40.27 2.02 -5.87
C ILE A 165 -41.62 2.57 -5.37
N LYS A 166 -42.46 1.69 -4.82
CA LYS A 166 -43.62 2.12 -4.04
C LYS A 166 -43.09 2.82 -2.79
N LYS A 167 -43.38 4.12 -2.68
CA LYS A 167 -43.31 4.82 -1.41
C LYS A 167 -44.46 4.29 -0.55
N GLU A 168 -44.13 3.64 0.55
CA GLU A 168 -45.06 3.49 1.67
C GLU A 168 -45.11 4.84 2.37
N ASP A 169 -46.27 5.50 2.30
CA ASP A 169 -46.55 6.66 3.14
C ASP A 169 -46.93 6.13 4.53
N GLU A 170 -46.03 6.33 5.48
CA GLU A 170 -46.32 6.30 6.92
C GLU A 170 -47.17 7.52 7.26
N ASP A 171 -48.47 7.34 7.42
CA ASP A 171 -49.31 8.25 8.20
C ASP A 171 -49.78 7.53 9.47
N THR A 172 -49.03 7.77 10.54
CA THR A 172 -49.43 7.50 11.93
C THR A 172 -50.46 8.52 12.37
N ASP A 173 -51.64 8.03 12.78
CA ASP A 173 -52.69 8.75 13.52
C ASP A 173 -52.15 9.45 14.78
N TYR A 174 -52.49 10.73 14.96
CA TYR A 174 -52.57 11.42 16.26
C TYR A 174 -53.71 12.45 16.27
#